data_AF-A0A956CMR0-F1
#
_entry.id   AF-A0A956CMR0-F1
#
_cell.length_a   1.000
_cell.length_b   1.000
_cell.length_c   1.000
_cell.angle_alpha   90.00
_cell.angle_beta   90.00
_cell.angle_gamma   90.00
#
_symmetry.space_group_name_H-M   'P 1'
#
loop_
_entity.id
_entity.type
_entity.pdbx_description
1 polymer ?
#
loop_
_entity_poly.entity_id
_entity_poly.type
_entity_poly.pdbx_seq_one_letter_code
_entity_poly.pdbx_strand_id
1 'polypeptide(L)'
;MPSSTRTAPPFSIDEEAFARDLSALKSELDARRGPEDLRHLRKVRAVVRALRIVGWLLSPFFPNPLSFVALSLARTVAWTSVAHHVLHKGYDRVPRAPKRLTSASFAAGWRRWLDWPD
;
A
#
# COMPACT_ATOMS: atom_id res chain seq x y z
N MET A 1 12.74 -24.71 -27.38
CA MET A 1 11.68 -24.24 -26.46
C MET A 1 10.36 -24.34 -27.21
N PRO A 2 9.43 -25.23 -26.86
CA PRO A 2 8.17 -25.35 -27.59
C PRO A 2 7.29 -24.12 -27.32
N SER A 3 6.82 -23.50 -28.39
CA SER A 3 5.93 -22.34 -28.37
C SER A 3 4.60 -22.70 -27.70
N SER A 4 4.28 -22.03 -26.60
CA SER A 4 2.97 -22.13 -25.95
C SER A 4 1.90 -21.62 -26.92
N THR A 5 1.08 -22.53 -27.44
CA THR A 5 -0.09 -22.20 -28.25
C THR A 5 -1.13 -21.57 -27.32
N ARG A 6 -1.24 -20.24 -27.34
CA ARG A 6 -2.30 -19.53 -26.60
C ARG A 6 -3.63 -19.83 -27.29
N THR A 7 -4.40 -20.77 -26.78
CA THR A 7 -5.77 -21.04 -27.22
C THR A 7 -6.60 -19.77 -27.03
N ALA A 8 -7.12 -19.22 -28.12
CA ALA A 8 -8.02 -18.06 -28.05
C ALA A 8 -9.28 -18.44 -27.26
N PRO A 9 -9.82 -17.53 -26.42
CA PRO A 9 -11.04 -17.78 -25.67
C PRO A 9 -12.22 -18.09 -26.62
N PRO A 10 -13.22 -18.88 -26.19
CA PRO A 10 -14.34 -19.31 -27.04
C PRO A 10 -15.36 -18.19 -27.34
N PHE A 11 -15.03 -16.93 -27.05
CA PHE A 11 -15.87 -15.75 -27.26
C PHE A 11 -15.02 -14.60 -27.82
N SER A 12 -15.62 -13.79 -28.69
CA SER A 12 -14.98 -12.57 -29.21
C SER A 12 -15.02 -11.48 -28.14
N ILE A 13 -13.85 -10.97 -27.75
CA ILE A 13 -13.70 -9.80 -26.88
C ILE A 13 -13.40 -8.60 -27.77
N ASP A 14 -14.17 -7.52 -27.63
CA ASP A 14 -13.80 -6.23 -28.19
C ASP A 14 -12.73 -5.59 -27.29
N GLU A 15 -11.46 -5.87 -27.61
CA GLU A 15 -10.30 -5.37 -26.86
C GLU A 15 -10.19 -3.83 -26.91
N GLU A 16 -10.62 -3.21 -28.00
CA GLU A 16 -10.59 -1.76 -28.16
C GLU A 16 -11.64 -1.08 -27.29
N ALA A 17 -12.86 -1.60 -27.26
CA ALA A 17 -13.89 -1.13 -26.34
C ALA A 17 -13.44 -1.28 -24.89
N PHE A 18 -12.90 -2.44 -24.51
CA PHE A 18 -12.38 -2.67 -23.17
C PHE A 18 -11.25 -1.69 -22.79
N ALA A 19 -10.31 -1.43 -23.70
CA ALA A 19 -9.23 -0.48 -23.46
C ALA A 19 -9.73 0.96 -23.28
N ARG A 20 -10.75 1.38 -24.06
CA ARG A 20 -11.43 2.67 -23.89
C ARG A 20 -12.07 2.79 -22.52
N ASP A 21 -12.83 1.78 -22.10
CA ASP A 21 -13.51 1.77 -20.81
C ASP A 21 -12.53 1.80 -19.64
N LEU A 22 -11.44 1.02 -19.72
CA LEU A 22 -10.40 1.02 -18.70
C LEU A 22 -9.69 2.38 -18.59
N SER A 23 -9.47 3.05 -19.72
CA SER A 23 -8.86 4.39 -19.76
C SER A 23 -9.79 5.46 -19.18
N ALA A 24 -11.09 5.38 -19.50
CA ALA A 24 -12.11 6.26 -18.94
C ALA A 24 -12.20 6.10 -17.41
N LEU A 25 -12.29 4.86 -16.93
CA LEU A 25 -12.32 4.53 -15.50
C LEU A 25 -11.05 5.03 -14.78
N LYS A 26 -9.88 4.85 -15.39
CA LYS A 26 -8.62 5.35 -14.84
C LYS A 26 -8.65 6.87 -14.67
N SER A 27 -9.12 7.60 -15.68
CA SER A 27 -9.22 9.06 -15.65
C SER A 27 -10.16 9.52 -14.55
N GLU A 28 -11.33 8.88 -14.42
CA GLU A 28 -12.30 9.16 -13.38
C GLU A 28 -11.72 8.92 -11.97
N LEU A 29 -11.04 7.79 -11.75
CA LEU A 29 -10.43 7.47 -10.45
C LEU A 29 -9.27 8.42 -10.11
N ASP A 30 -8.45 8.78 -11.09
CA ASP A 30 -7.36 9.75 -10.90
C ASP A 30 -7.93 11.14 -10.54
N ALA A 31 -9.08 11.55 -11.12
CA ALA A 31 -9.75 12.80 -10.79
C ALA A 31 -10.39 12.83 -9.39
N ARG A 32 -10.81 11.68 -8.88
CA ARG A 32 -11.37 11.53 -7.52
C ARG A 32 -10.31 11.55 -6.41
N ARG A 33 -9.02 11.40 -6.74
CA ARG A 33 -7.94 11.41 -5.74
C ARG A 33 -7.88 12.74 -4.99
N GLY A 34 -7.67 12.66 -3.68
CA GLY A 34 -7.73 13.87 -2.89
C GLY A 34 -7.31 13.72 -1.43
N PRO A 35 -7.65 14.73 -0.61
CA PRO A 35 -7.26 14.78 0.81
C PRO A 35 -7.79 13.61 1.65
N GLU A 36 -8.85 12.93 1.19
CA GLU A 36 -9.43 11.78 1.86
C GLU A 36 -8.50 10.56 1.84
N ASP A 37 -7.79 10.33 0.73
CA ASP A 37 -6.78 9.26 0.61
C ASP A 37 -5.68 9.45 1.67
N LEU A 38 -5.24 10.69 1.85
CA LEU A 38 -4.24 11.03 2.87
C LEU A 38 -4.79 10.94 4.29
N ARG A 39 -6.08 11.20 4.52
CA ARG A 39 -6.74 10.97 5.82
C ARG A 39 -6.79 9.49 6.14
N HIS A 40 -7.19 8.67 5.17
CA HIS A 40 -7.25 7.22 5.32
C HIS A 40 -5.86 6.64 5.63
N LEU A 41 -4.85 7.00 4.85
CA LEU A 41 -3.46 6.56 5.08
C LEU A 41 -2.95 6.97 6.46
N ARG A 42 -3.27 8.19 6.93
CA ARG A 42 -2.90 8.63 8.29
C ARG A 42 -3.55 7.77 9.36
N LYS A 43 -4.82 7.41 9.20
CA LYS A 43 -5.54 6.49 10.10
C LYS A 43 -4.86 5.12 10.13
N VAL A 44 -4.58 4.53 8.97
CA VAL A 44 -3.88 3.22 8.88
C VAL A 44 -2.53 3.27 9.58
N ARG A 45 -1.72 4.30 9.33
CA ARG A 45 -0.42 4.47 9.99
C ARG A 45 -0.53 4.66 11.50
N ALA A 46 -1.58 5.33 11.99
CA ALA A 46 -1.83 5.48 13.42
C ALA A 46 -2.15 4.12 14.06
N VAL A 47 -2.99 3.30 13.42
CA VAL A 47 -3.31 1.93 13.86
C VAL A 47 -2.05 1.05 13.90
N VAL A 48 -1.24 1.08 12.84
CA VAL A 48 0.03 0.33 12.79
C VAL A 48 0.95 0.74 13.95
N ARG A 49 1.09 2.05 14.22
CA ARG A 49 1.91 2.53 15.34
C ARG A 49 1.37 2.09 16.68
N ALA A 50 0.06 2.15 16.88
CA ALA A 50 -0.58 1.67 18.11
C ALA A 50 -0.31 0.17 18.32
N LEU A 51 -0.46 -0.66 17.28
CA LEU A 51 -0.16 -2.08 17.35
C LEU A 51 1.33 -2.36 17.65
N ARG A 52 2.27 -1.61 17.05
CA ARG A 52 3.70 -1.74 17.40
C ARG A 52 3.93 -1.41 18.87
N ILE A 53 3.40 -0.28 19.36
CA ILE A 53 3.57 0.15 20.76
C ILE A 53 2.98 -0.89 21.71
N VAL A 54 1.73 -1.32 21.48
CA VAL A 54 1.07 -2.35 22.29
C VAL A 54 1.86 -3.65 22.27
N GLY A 55 2.28 -4.11 21.09
CA GLY A 55 3.07 -5.31 20.94
C GLY A 55 4.39 -5.25 21.73
N TRP A 56 5.12 -4.13 21.64
CA TRP A 56 6.37 -3.91 22.39
C TRP A 56 6.13 -3.87 23.91
N LEU A 57 5.12 -3.14 24.38
CA LEU A 57 4.78 -3.05 25.81
C LEU A 57 4.36 -4.40 26.40
N LEU A 58 3.71 -5.24 25.59
CA LEU A 58 3.25 -6.57 26.00
C LEU A 58 4.36 -7.63 25.93
N SER A 59 5.42 -7.42 25.15
CA SER A 59 6.49 -8.40 24.91
C SER A 59 7.16 -8.96 26.17
N PRO A 60 7.38 -8.20 27.27
CA PRO A 60 8.01 -8.74 28.48
C PRO A 60 7.19 -9.80 29.23
N PHE A 61 5.87 -9.86 29.00
CA PHE A 61 4.96 -10.71 29.78
C PHE A 61 4.81 -12.11 29.19
N PHE A 62 5.84 -12.96 29.31
CA PHE A 62 5.80 -14.30 28.70
C PHE A 62 4.90 -15.30 29.48
N PRO A 63 4.09 -16.13 28.78
CA PRO A 63 3.82 -16.13 27.34
C PRO A 63 2.79 -15.06 26.92
N ASN A 64 3.10 -14.27 25.88
CA ASN A 64 2.20 -13.22 25.36
C ASN A 64 1.80 -13.43 23.88
N PRO A 65 0.81 -14.28 23.58
CA PRO A 65 0.30 -14.42 22.22
C PRO A 65 -0.20 -13.09 21.62
N LEU A 66 -0.71 -12.18 22.45
CA LEU A 66 -1.20 -10.88 21.99
C LEU A 66 -0.08 -9.99 21.47
N SER A 67 1.11 -10.03 22.09
CA SER A 67 2.28 -9.31 21.60
C SER A 67 2.68 -9.80 20.20
N PHE A 68 2.74 -11.12 20.00
CA PHE A 68 3.08 -11.70 18.70
C PHE A 68 2.07 -11.33 17.62
N VAL A 69 0.77 -11.43 17.91
CA VAL A 69 -0.30 -11.06 16.96
C VAL A 69 -0.23 -9.56 16.64
N ALA A 70 -0.07 -8.69 17.65
CA ALA A 70 0.00 -7.25 17.45
C ALA A 70 1.20 -6.85 16.58
N LEU A 71 2.39 -7.38 16.88
CA LEU A 71 3.61 -7.09 16.12
C LEU A 71 3.55 -7.66 14.69
N SER A 72 3.04 -8.88 14.52
CA SER A 72 2.86 -9.51 13.21
C SER A 72 1.90 -8.70 12.33
N LEU A 73 0.73 -8.34 12.87
CA LEU A 73 -0.26 -7.55 12.14
C LEU A 73 0.30 -6.16 11.79
N ALA A 74 1.01 -5.51 12.73
CA ALA A 74 1.63 -4.23 12.48
C ALA A 74 2.64 -4.30 11.32
N ARG A 75 3.50 -5.33 11.28
CA ARG A 75 4.51 -5.51 10.22
C ARG A 75 3.84 -5.79 8.88
N THR A 76 2.85 -6.69 8.85
CA THR A 76 2.12 -7.04 7.63
C THR A 76 1.42 -5.82 7.05
N VAL A 77 0.65 -5.07 7.85
CA VAL A 77 -0.08 -3.88 7.38
C VAL A 77 0.88 -2.75 6.98
N ALA A 78 1.99 -2.57 7.70
CA ALA A 78 3.02 -1.61 7.28
C ALA A 78 3.51 -1.94 5.86
N TRP A 79 3.74 -3.21 5.54
CA TRP A 79 4.25 -3.61 4.23
C TRP A 79 3.18 -3.57 3.15
N THR A 80 2.08 -4.30 3.34
CA THR A 80 1.04 -4.48 2.31
C THR A 80 0.28 -3.19 2.04
N SER A 81 -0.07 -2.43 3.09
CA SER A 81 -0.98 -1.30 2.98
C SER A 81 -0.26 0.05 2.89
N VAL A 82 0.93 0.18 3.49
CA VAL A 82 1.67 1.46 3.51
C VAL A 82 2.79 1.45 2.48
N ALA A 83 3.86 0.68 2.70
CA ALA A 83 5.07 0.76 1.87
C ALA A 83 4.82 0.33 0.43
N HIS A 84 4.14 -0.79 0.20
CA HIS A 84 3.81 -1.27 -1.14
C HIS A 84 3.09 -0.17 -1.95
N HIS A 85 2.02 0.41 -1.40
CA HIS A 85 1.23 1.44 -2.08
C HIS A 85 2.03 2.72 -2.34
N VAL A 86 2.86 3.14 -1.38
CA VAL A 86 3.75 4.31 -1.55
C VAL A 86 4.79 4.04 -2.64
N LEU A 87 5.44 2.88 -2.64
CA LEU A 87 6.46 2.51 -3.63
C LEU A 87 5.87 2.33 -5.03
N HIS A 88 4.61 1.89 -5.14
CA HIS A 88 3.85 1.84 -6.38
C HIS A 88 3.20 3.18 -6.77
N LYS A 89 3.70 4.30 -6.23
CA LYS A 89 3.31 5.67 -6.60
C LYS A 89 1.85 6.01 -6.31
N GLY A 90 1.20 5.27 -5.40
CA GLY A 90 -0.22 5.44 -5.07
C GLY A 90 -0.56 6.85 -4.57
N TYR A 91 0.41 7.53 -3.96
CA TYR A 91 0.23 8.87 -3.39
C TYR A 91 0.98 9.97 -4.13
N ASP A 92 1.80 9.65 -5.14
CA ASP A 92 2.64 10.61 -5.87
C ASP A 92 1.82 11.68 -6.59
N ARG A 93 0.63 11.30 -7.07
CA ARG A 93 -0.30 12.18 -7.79
C ARG A 93 -1.37 12.78 -6.89
N VAL A 94 -1.35 12.50 -5.59
CA VAL A 94 -2.35 13.06 -4.66
C VAL A 94 -1.97 14.51 -4.34
N PRO A 95 -2.87 15.49 -4.56
CA PRO A 95 -2.57 16.89 -4.31
C PRO A 95 -2.11 17.13 -2.87
N ARG A 96 -1.01 17.86 -2.70
CA ARG A 96 -0.41 18.20 -1.40
C ARG A 96 0.05 16.99 -0.58
N ALA A 97 0.27 15.84 -1.20
CA ALA A 97 0.91 14.71 -0.54
C ALA A 97 2.28 15.12 0.05
N PRO A 98 2.55 14.84 1.33
CA PRO A 98 3.86 15.12 1.90
C PRO A 98 4.95 14.35 1.15
N LYS A 99 6.09 14.99 0.84
CA LYS A 99 7.20 14.35 0.10
C LYS A 99 7.54 12.97 0.65
N ARG A 100 7.66 12.81 1.97
CA ARG A 100 7.95 11.52 2.63
C ARG A 100 7.00 10.36 2.30
N LEU A 101 5.82 10.63 1.73
CA LEU A 101 4.83 9.64 1.33
C LEU A 101 4.80 9.41 -0.18
N THR A 102 5.76 9.96 -0.92
CA THR A 102 5.95 9.69 -2.35
C THR A 102 6.99 8.60 -2.54
N SER A 103 6.89 7.87 -3.65
CA SER A 103 7.80 6.77 -3.98
C SER A 103 9.26 7.24 -4.05
N ALA A 104 9.48 8.51 -4.42
CA ALA A 104 10.81 9.09 -4.59
C ALA A 104 11.56 9.36 -3.27
N SER A 105 10.86 9.51 -2.13
CA SER A 105 11.51 9.87 -0.86
C SER A 105 11.09 9.04 0.35
N PHE A 106 10.12 8.15 0.20
CA PHE A 106 9.74 7.20 1.23
C PHE A 106 10.93 6.31 1.62
N ALA A 107 11.18 6.19 2.92
CA ALA A 107 12.28 5.38 3.47
C ALA A 107 13.66 5.69 2.86
N ALA A 108 13.87 6.91 2.36
CA ALA A 108 15.14 7.34 1.79
C ALA A 108 16.09 7.88 2.88
N GLY A 109 17.37 7.48 2.80
CA GLY A 109 18.42 7.91 3.73
C GLY A 109 18.07 7.60 5.20
N TRP A 110 18.31 8.58 6.09
CA TRP A 110 18.05 8.43 7.52
C TRP A 110 16.55 8.22 7.84
N ARG A 111 15.65 8.67 6.95
CA ARG A 111 14.20 8.50 7.17
C ARG A 111 13.77 7.04 7.10
N ARG A 112 14.58 6.13 6.56
CA ARG A 112 14.34 4.68 6.63
C ARG A 112 14.08 4.23 8.06
N TRP A 113 14.84 4.72 9.03
CA TRP A 113 14.66 4.39 10.45
C TRP A 113 13.36 4.92 11.06
N LEU A 114 12.67 5.86 10.40
CA LEU A 114 11.37 6.38 10.87
C LEU A 114 10.19 5.83 10.08
N ASP A 115 10.36 5.71 8.77
CA ASP A 115 9.31 5.28 7.85
C ASP A 115 9.24 3.74 7.75
N TRP A 116 10.37 3.04 8.00
CA TRP A 116 10.54 1.60 7.87
C TRP A 116 11.60 1.00 8.83
N PRO A 117 11.40 1.02 10.16
CA PRO A 117 12.37 0.52 11.14
C PRO A 117 12.38 -1.02 11.28
N ASP A 118 12.39 -1.75 10.17
CA ASP A 118 12.32 -3.21 10.11
C ASP A 118 13.27 -3.84 9.09
#